data_AF-A0A7X3G0R5-F1
#
_entry.id   AF-A0A7X3G0R5-F1
#
_cell.length_a   1.000
_cell.length_b   1.000
_cell.length_c   1.000
_cell.angle_alpha   90.00
_cell.angle_beta   90.00
_cell.angle_gamma   90.00
#
_symmetry.space_group_name_H-M   'P 1'
#
loop_
_entity.id
_entity.type
_entity.pdbx_description
1 polymer ?
#
loop_
_entity_poly.entity_id
_entity_poly.type
_entity_poly.pdbx_seq_one_letter_code
_entity_poly.pdbx_strand_id
1 'polypeptide(L)'
;METFVQQILNGLVLGSMYALVALGYTMVYGVLNLINFAHGDVLMIGAMVGLSILKLLDGVFPGLPGGVQLAIAIVGAIPVTMLVNVLIERIAYRRLRNAPRLAPLITAIGVSILLQTFAMMIWGRSPLPFPQLLSSDPVNVGGAVISHTQILLLVLAAAAMVGLVFLVEKTRMGRAMRAVAENPRVAGLMGVDSNRVIVATFAIGAALAAVAGVMWGANYASIQFAMGTVPGMKAFSAAVLGGIGNIYGAMIGGIVLGIIESLGAGYIGDLTGGFLGSHYQDIFAFIVLILVLTVRPSGIMGERVADRA
;
A
#
# COMPACT_ATOMS: atom_id res chain seq x y z
N MET A 1 29.78 -8.85 2.45
CA MET A 1 28.80 -9.47 1.53
C MET A 1 27.50 -9.82 2.26
N GLU A 2 27.56 -10.35 3.48
CA GLU A 2 26.37 -10.66 4.29
C GLU A 2 25.47 -9.44 4.53
N THR A 3 26.04 -8.28 4.85
CA THR A 3 25.29 -7.01 5.00
C THR A 3 24.57 -6.58 3.72
N PHE A 4 25.18 -6.78 2.55
CA PHE A 4 24.56 -6.45 1.27
C PHE A 4 23.35 -7.35 0.97
N VAL A 5 23.50 -8.67 1.14
CA VAL A 5 22.42 -9.64 0.94
C VAL A 5 21.28 -9.41 1.94
N GLN A 6 21.61 -9.09 3.20
CA GLN A 6 20.62 -8.73 4.21
C GLN A 6 19.81 -7.50 3.81
N GLN A 7 20.47 -6.44 3.31
CA GLN A 7 19.76 -5.22 2.91
C GLN A 7 18.94 -5.40 1.63
N ILE A 8 19.34 -6.27 0.71
CA ILE A 8 18.48 -6.63 -0.42
C ILE A 8 17.21 -7.33 0.08
N LEU A 9 17.32 -8.27 1.01
CA LEU A 9 16.15 -8.99 1.54
C LEU A 9 15.23 -8.06 2.35
N ASN A 10 15.80 -7.23 3.22
CA ASN A 10 15.05 -6.21 3.95
C ASN A 10 14.34 -5.25 2.98
N GLY A 11 15.04 -4.80 1.94
CA GLY A 11 14.50 -3.94 0.91
C GLY A 11 13.42 -4.59 0.07
N LEU A 12 13.50 -5.90 -0.18
CA LEU A 12 12.46 -6.66 -0.87
C LEU A 12 11.18 -6.78 -0.02
N VAL A 13 11.33 -7.02 1.28
CA VAL A 13 10.20 -7.07 2.23
C VAL A 13 9.50 -5.71 2.30
N LEU A 14 10.27 -4.66 2.56
CA LEU A 14 9.76 -3.30 2.68
C LEU A 14 9.19 -2.79 1.35
N GLY A 15 9.86 -3.08 0.24
CA GLY A 15 9.41 -2.76 -1.11
C GLY A 15 8.14 -3.52 -1.51
N SER A 16 7.94 -4.74 -1.02
CA SER A 16 6.70 -5.50 -1.23
C SER A 16 5.50 -4.85 -0.52
N MET A 17 5.69 -4.33 0.70
CA MET A 17 4.66 -3.55 1.38
C MET A 17 4.32 -2.28 0.59
N TYR A 18 5.34 -1.53 0.15
CA TYR A 18 5.14 -0.33 -0.66
C TYR A 18 4.47 -0.64 -2.00
N ALA A 19 4.83 -1.74 -2.66
CA ALA A 19 4.21 -2.16 -3.92
C ALA A 19 2.71 -2.42 -3.74
N LEU A 20 2.29 -3.12 -2.68
CA LEU A 20 0.87 -3.36 -2.42
C LEU A 20 0.06 -2.08 -2.24
N VAL A 21 0.61 -1.11 -1.52
CA VAL A 21 -0.05 0.19 -1.30
C VAL A 21 0.01 1.07 -2.56
N ALA A 22 1.15 1.08 -3.25
CA ALA A 22 1.36 1.80 -4.51
C ALA A 22 0.38 1.32 -5.59
N LEU A 23 0.06 0.02 -5.61
CA LEU A 23 -0.96 -0.52 -6.50
C LEU A 23 -2.35 0.03 -6.23
N GLY A 24 -2.74 0.18 -4.97
CA GLY A 24 -4.00 0.83 -4.64
C GLY A 24 -4.06 2.28 -5.10
N TYR A 25 -2.97 3.05 -4.92
CA TYR A 25 -2.85 4.40 -5.48
C TYR A 25 -2.98 4.42 -7.01
N THR A 26 -2.23 3.55 -7.68
CA THR A 26 -2.19 3.44 -9.14
C THR A 26 -3.53 3.03 -9.74
N MET A 27 -4.25 2.11 -9.11
CA MET A 27 -5.58 1.69 -9.57
C MET A 27 -6.60 2.82 -9.48
N VAL A 28 -6.65 3.53 -8.35
CA VAL A 28 -7.59 4.66 -8.17
C VAL A 28 -7.23 5.80 -9.11
N TYR A 29 -5.96 6.14 -9.21
CA TYR A 29 -5.49 7.18 -10.12
C TYR A 29 -5.74 6.80 -11.58
N GLY A 30 -5.47 5.56 -11.99
CA GLY A 30 -5.67 5.13 -13.37
C GLY A 30 -7.12 5.29 -13.85
N VAL A 31 -8.11 5.11 -12.96
CA VAL A 31 -9.53 5.23 -13.33
C VAL A 31 -10.07 6.66 -13.17
N LEU A 32 -9.61 7.41 -12.17
CA LEU A 32 -10.16 8.74 -11.85
C LEU A 32 -9.24 9.92 -12.18
N ASN A 33 -7.95 9.69 -12.42
CA ASN A 33 -6.90 10.71 -12.46
C ASN A 33 -6.86 11.59 -11.20
N LEU A 34 -7.27 11.03 -10.06
CA LEU A 34 -7.28 11.68 -8.76
C LEU A 34 -6.43 10.88 -7.77
N ILE A 35 -5.64 11.60 -6.97
CA ILE A 35 -4.80 10.98 -5.94
C ILE A 35 -5.61 10.86 -4.65
N ASN A 36 -5.67 9.65 -4.09
CA ASN A 36 -6.34 9.37 -2.83
C ASN A 36 -5.36 9.27 -1.66
N PHE A 37 -4.98 10.40 -1.06
CA PHE A 37 -4.04 10.41 0.08
C PHE A 37 -4.56 9.65 1.31
N ALA A 38 -5.87 9.46 1.46
CA ALA A 38 -6.43 8.67 2.55
C ALA A 38 -6.17 7.15 2.41
N HIS A 39 -5.61 6.69 1.28
CA HIS A 39 -5.33 5.28 1.07
C HIS A 39 -4.32 4.69 2.08
N GLY A 40 -3.33 5.49 2.51
CA GLY A 40 -2.43 5.09 3.61
C GLY A 40 -3.17 4.85 4.93
N ASP A 41 -4.21 5.63 5.21
CA ASP A 41 -5.04 5.42 6.40
C ASP A 41 -5.97 4.20 6.26
N VAL A 42 -6.33 3.80 5.04
CA VAL A 42 -7.02 2.53 4.80
C VAL A 42 -6.12 1.34 5.16
N LEU A 43 -4.81 1.43 4.89
CA LEU A 43 -3.83 0.44 5.38
C LEU A 43 -3.83 0.40 6.91
N MET A 44 -3.82 1.57 7.56
CA MET A 44 -3.88 1.65 9.03
C MET A 44 -5.14 0.99 9.58
N ILE A 45 -6.32 1.28 9.02
CA ILE A 45 -7.58 0.63 9.40
C ILE A 45 -7.46 -0.89 9.23
N GLY A 46 -6.84 -1.36 8.15
CA GLY A 46 -6.60 -2.80 7.92
C GLY A 46 -5.79 -3.44 9.04
N ALA A 47 -4.72 -2.79 9.48
CA ALA A 47 -3.91 -3.29 10.60
C ALA A 47 -4.65 -3.25 11.95
N MET A 48 -5.37 -2.16 12.22
CA MET A 48 -6.14 -1.96 13.46
C MET A 48 -7.29 -2.97 13.59
N VAL A 49 -8.01 -3.20 12.50
CA VAL A 49 -9.06 -4.22 12.42
C VAL A 49 -8.45 -5.62 12.52
N GLY A 50 -7.33 -5.88 11.85
CA GLY A 50 -6.58 -7.12 11.99
C GLY A 50 -6.21 -7.41 13.44
N LEU A 51 -5.67 -6.42 14.15
CA LEU A 51 -5.36 -6.55 15.58
C LEU A 51 -6.61 -6.82 16.43
N SER A 52 -7.72 -6.12 16.17
CA SER A 52 -8.98 -6.37 16.86
C SER A 52 -9.47 -7.80 16.66
N ILE A 53 -9.38 -8.32 15.44
CA ILE A 53 -9.75 -9.71 15.12
C ILE A 53 -8.84 -10.70 15.86
N LEU A 54 -7.54 -10.45 15.92
CA LEU A 54 -6.60 -11.28 16.67
C LEU A 54 -6.93 -11.30 18.17
N LYS A 55 -7.18 -10.14 18.78
CA LYS A 55 -7.60 -10.06 20.19
C LYS A 55 -8.91 -10.80 20.47
N LEU A 56 -9.85 -10.77 19.52
CA LEU A 56 -11.10 -11.54 19.63
C LEU A 56 -10.85 -13.05 19.50
N LEU A 57 -9.98 -13.47 18.57
CA LEU A 57 -9.61 -14.87 18.39
C LEU A 57 -8.92 -15.45 19.62
N ASP A 58 -8.00 -14.70 20.23
CA ASP A 58 -7.32 -15.13 21.45
C ASP A 58 -8.30 -15.31 22.63
N GLY A 59 -9.37 -14.52 22.69
CA GLY A 59 -10.41 -14.64 23.72
C GLY A 59 -11.39 -15.79 23.50
N VAL A 60 -11.72 -16.13 22.25
CA VAL A 60 -12.75 -17.14 21.92
C VAL A 60 -12.15 -18.52 21.64
N PHE A 61 -10.99 -18.58 20.97
CA PHE A 61 -10.32 -19.83 20.58
C PHE A 61 -8.83 -19.79 21.00
N PRO A 62 -8.54 -19.83 22.31
CA PRO A 62 -7.16 -19.86 22.78
C PRO A 62 -6.47 -21.14 22.29
N GLY A 63 -5.36 -21.01 21.57
CA GLY A 63 -4.55 -22.14 21.09
C GLY A 63 -4.64 -22.46 19.60
N LEU A 64 -5.33 -21.64 18.80
CA LEU A 64 -5.24 -21.74 17.34
C LEU A 64 -3.78 -21.52 16.87
N PRO A 65 -3.30 -22.25 15.84
CA PRO A 65 -1.99 -21.99 15.27
C PRO A 65 -1.90 -20.53 14.79
N GLY A 66 -0.82 -19.82 15.14
CA GLY A 66 -0.72 -18.39 14.86
C GLY A 66 -0.78 -18.04 13.36
N GLY A 67 -0.35 -18.95 12.47
CA GLY A 67 -0.55 -18.78 11.03
C GLY A 67 -2.03 -18.76 10.61
N VAL A 68 -2.88 -19.55 11.27
CA VAL A 68 -4.34 -19.57 11.04
C VAL A 68 -4.97 -18.30 11.59
N GLN A 69 -4.58 -17.86 12.78
CA GLN A 69 -5.06 -16.60 13.35
C GLN A 69 -4.73 -15.41 12.43
N LEU A 70 -3.50 -15.36 11.91
CA LEU A 70 -3.08 -14.32 10.98
C LEU A 70 -3.86 -14.35 9.66
N ALA A 71 -4.11 -15.55 9.11
CA ALA A 71 -4.93 -15.69 7.91
C ALA A 71 -6.37 -15.20 8.14
N ILE A 72 -6.99 -15.53 9.28
CA ILE A 72 -8.32 -15.03 9.65
C ILE A 72 -8.31 -13.51 9.82
N ALA A 73 -7.26 -12.95 10.44
CA ALA A 73 -7.11 -11.51 10.59
C ALA A 73 -7.03 -10.79 9.23
N ILE A 74 -6.25 -11.31 8.27
CA ILE A 74 -6.18 -10.76 6.91
C ILE A 74 -7.56 -10.85 6.23
N VAL A 75 -8.16 -12.05 6.19
CA VAL A 75 -9.42 -12.28 5.50
C VAL A 75 -10.57 -11.47 6.12
N GLY A 76 -10.58 -11.31 7.45
CA GLY A 76 -11.58 -10.50 8.15
C GLY A 76 -11.34 -9.00 8.06
N ALA A 77 -10.08 -8.54 7.90
CA ALA A 77 -9.78 -7.12 7.71
C ALA A 77 -10.20 -6.61 6.32
N ILE A 78 -10.06 -7.44 5.28
CA ILE A 78 -10.41 -7.09 3.89
C ILE A 78 -11.84 -6.52 3.73
N PRO A 79 -12.92 -7.19 4.19
CA PRO A 79 -14.28 -6.66 3.99
C PRO A 79 -14.50 -5.33 4.72
N VAL A 80 -13.87 -5.13 5.88
CA VAL A 80 -13.99 -3.88 6.65
C VAL A 80 -13.27 -2.74 5.93
N THR A 81 -12.04 -2.95 5.45
CA THR A 81 -11.33 -1.90 4.68
C THR A 81 -12.01 -1.61 3.35
N MET A 82 -12.53 -2.64 2.66
CA MET A 82 -13.34 -2.48 1.45
C MET A 82 -14.55 -1.59 1.73
N LEU A 83 -15.28 -1.86 2.81
CA LEU A 83 -16.43 -1.05 3.21
C LEU A 83 -16.02 0.40 3.47
N VAL A 84 -14.97 0.63 4.26
CA VAL A 84 -14.47 1.98 4.57
C VAL A 84 -14.08 2.72 3.30
N ASN A 85 -13.31 2.10 2.40
CA ASN A 85 -12.85 2.80 1.19
C ASN A 85 -13.99 3.02 0.17
N VAL A 86 -14.99 2.13 0.12
CA VAL A 86 -16.20 2.35 -0.68
C VAL A 86 -17.06 3.48 -0.10
N LEU A 87 -17.13 3.63 1.23
CA LEU A 87 -17.80 4.76 1.87
C LEU A 87 -17.08 6.08 1.54
N ILE A 88 -15.74 6.09 1.59
CA ILE A 88 -14.92 7.23 1.18
C ILE A 88 -15.19 7.59 -0.29
N GLU A 89 -15.22 6.59 -1.17
CA GLU A 89 -15.58 6.80 -2.57
C GLU A 89 -16.95 7.47 -2.69
N ARG A 90 -17.99 6.93 -2.04
CA ARG A 90 -19.37 7.41 -2.19
C ARG A 90 -19.61 8.79 -1.60
N ILE A 91 -19.05 9.06 -0.42
CA ILE A 91 -19.35 10.25 0.37
C ILE A 91 -18.45 11.42 -0.06
N ALA A 92 -17.16 11.16 -0.27
CA ALA A 92 -16.18 12.18 -0.60
C ALA A 92 -15.94 12.26 -2.12
N TYR A 93 -15.33 11.23 -2.71
CA TYR A 93 -14.79 11.33 -4.07
C TYR A 93 -15.86 11.44 -5.16
N ARG A 94 -16.97 10.69 -5.03
CA ARG A 94 -18.02 10.63 -6.05
C ARG A 94 -18.65 11.99 -6.33
N ARG A 95 -18.79 12.82 -5.29
CA ARG A 95 -19.35 14.18 -5.40
C ARG A 95 -18.40 15.16 -6.06
N LEU A 96 -17.10 14.87 -6.04
CA LEU A 96 -16.04 15.77 -6.49
C LEU A 96 -15.42 15.38 -7.83
N ARG A 97 -15.98 14.37 -8.52
CA ARG A 97 -15.43 13.90 -9.81
C ARG A 97 -15.41 14.97 -10.89
N ASN A 98 -16.32 15.94 -10.84
CA ASN A 98 -16.40 17.06 -11.79
C ASN A 98 -15.82 18.37 -11.20
N ALA A 99 -15.27 18.33 -9.99
CA ALA A 99 -14.71 19.50 -9.33
C ALA A 99 -13.26 19.77 -9.79
N PRO A 100 -12.72 20.98 -9.57
CA PRO A 100 -11.32 21.28 -9.84
C PRO A 100 -10.38 20.30 -9.11
N ARG A 101 -9.24 19.97 -9.72
CA ARG A 101 -8.30 18.93 -9.25
C ARG A 101 -7.81 19.13 -7.80
N LEU A 102 -7.83 20.36 -7.28
CA LEU A 102 -7.46 20.68 -5.90
C LEU A 102 -8.50 20.20 -4.88
N ALA A 103 -9.79 20.19 -5.22
CA ALA A 103 -10.85 19.86 -4.28
C ALA A 103 -10.80 18.39 -3.80
N PRO A 104 -10.58 17.37 -4.67
CA PRO A 104 -10.33 16.01 -4.24
C PRO A 104 -9.11 15.84 -3.33
N LEU A 105 -8.05 16.63 -3.53
CA LEU A 105 -6.83 16.58 -2.71
C LEU A 105 -7.10 17.09 -1.29
N ILE A 106 -7.74 18.25 -1.15
CA ILE A 106 -8.14 18.79 0.15
C ILE A 106 -9.08 17.82 0.87
N THR A 107 -10.01 17.21 0.12
CA THR A 107 -10.93 16.22 0.67
C THR A 107 -10.22 14.97 1.13
N ALA A 108 -9.20 14.50 0.41
CA ALA A 108 -8.37 13.37 0.81
C ALA A 108 -7.72 13.62 2.18
N ILE A 109 -7.17 14.82 2.39
CA ILE A 109 -6.58 15.23 3.66
C ILE A 109 -7.64 15.26 4.77
N GLY A 110 -8.83 15.80 4.48
CA GLY A 110 -9.95 15.80 5.43
C GLY A 110 -10.39 14.38 5.83
N VAL A 111 -10.50 13.47 4.86
CA VAL A 111 -10.82 12.06 5.11
C VAL A 111 -9.71 11.38 5.92
N SER A 112 -8.44 11.66 5.61
CA SER A 112 -7.28 11.15 6.35
C SER A 112 -7.35 11.53 7.83
N ILE A 113 -7.55 12.82 8.13
CA ILE A 113 -7.72 13.32 9.50
C ILE A 113 -8.91 12.65 10.20
N LEU A 114 -10.04 12.49 9.49
CA LEU A 114 -11.22 11.82 10.04
C LEU A 114 -10.91 10.36 10.38
N LEU A 115 -10.29 9.59 9.47
CA LEU A 115 -9.93 8.20 9.71
C LEU A 115 -8.97 8.05 10.88
N GLN A 116 -7.94 8.90 10.97
CA GLN A 116 -6.99 8.90 12.09
C GLN A 116 -7.67 9.25 13.41
N THR A 117 -8.60 10.20 13.41
CA THR A 117 -9.35 10.61 14.60
C THR A 117 -10.31 9.50 15.06
N PHE A 118 -11.02 8.85 14.13
CA PHE A 118 -11.83 7.67 14.45
C PHE A 118 -10.97 6.53 14.98
N ALA A 119 -9.81 6.29 14.38
CA ALA A 119 -8.90 5.27 14.85
C ALA A 119 -8.38 5.58 16.26
N MET A 120 -8.04 6.84 16.54
CA MET A 120 -7.64 7.31 17.86
C MET A 120 -8.76 7.11 18.90
N MET A 121 -10.01 7.34 18.52
CA MET A 121 -11.16 7.21 19.41
C MET A 121 -11.47 5.75 19.75
N ILE A 122 -11.33 4.83 18.78
CA ILE A 122 -11.66 3.40 18.94
C ILE A 122 -10.52 2.63 19.62
N TRP A 123 -9.27 2.85 19.19
CA TRP A 123 -8.10 2.07 19.63
C TRP A 123 -7.19 2.81 20.63
N GLY A 124 -7.40 4.10 20.83
CA GLY A 124 -6.58 4.93 21.70
C GLY A 124 -5.41 5.62 20.99
N ARG A 125 -4.70 6.45 21.76
CA ARG A 125 -3.56 7.27 21.29
C ARG A 125 -2.23 6.53 21.34
N SER A 126 -2.09 5.60 22.28
CA SER A 126 -0.84 4.89 22.50
C SER A 126 -0.60 3.83 21.43
N PRO A 127 0.67 3.56 21.07
CA PRO A 127 1.01 2.41 20.24
C PRO A 127 0.49 1.12 20.86
N LEU A 128 -0.11 0.27 20.03
CA LEU A 128 -0.62 -1.03 20.43
C LEU A 128 0.34 -2.12 19.95
N PRO A 129 0.75 -3.05 20.83
CA PRO A 129 1.57 -4.17 20.43
C PRO A 129 0.78 -5.09 19.51
N PHE A 130 1.42 -5.52 18.43
CA PHE A 130 0.89 -6.52 17.51
C PHE A 130 1.55 -7.87 17.85
N PRO A 131 0.77 -8.91 18.21
CA PRO A 131 1.35 -10.17 18.68
C PRO A 131 2.18 -10.85 17.59
N GLN A 132 3.32 -11.43 17.98
CA GLN A 132 4.12 -12.26 17.10
C GLN A 132 3.50 -13.66 17.04
N LEU A 133 2.82 -13.95 15.92
CA LEU A 133 2.06 -15.19 15.73
C LEU A 133 2.84 -16.30 15.03
N LEU A 134 3.88 -15.94 14.29
CA LEU A 134 4.74 -16.88 13.57
C LEU A 134 6.06 -17.04 14.32
N SER A 135 6.72 -18.18 14.12
CA SER A 135 8.02 -18.42 14.77
C SER A 135 9.02 -17.33 14.38
N SER A 136 9.67 -16.78 15.40
CA SER A 136 10.81 -15.87 15.27
C SER A 136 12.11 -16.59 14.91
N ASP A 137 12.08 -17.92 14.75
CA ASP A 137 13.25 -18.70 14.37
C ASP A 137 13.84 -18.17 13.05
N PRO A 138 15.11 -17.75 13.06
CA PRO A 138 15.75 -17.14 11.90
C PRO A 138 15.99 -18.20 10.82
N VAL A 139 15.49 -17.96 9.61
CA VAL A 139 15.82 -18.77 8.44
C VAL A 139 17.04 -18.13 7.77
N ASN A 140 18.14 -18.88 7.69
CA ASN A 140 19.36 -18.42 7.04
C ASN A 140 19.29 -18.69 5.54
N VAL A 141 19.34 -17.63 4.73
CA VAL A 141 19.38 -17.68 3.26
C VAL A 141 20.61 -16.93 2.78
N GLY A 142 21.63 -17.65 2.30
CA GLY A 142 22.80 -17.04 1.67
C GLY A 142 23.60 -16.06 2.55
N GLY A 143 23.63 -16.28 3.87
CA GLY A 143 24.31 -15.39 4.83
C GLY A 143 23.43 -14.26 5.38
N ALA A 144 22.14 -14.25 5.04
CA ALA A 144 21.16 -13.30 5.56
C ALA A 144 20.04 -14.02 6.32
N VAL A 145 19.46 -13.33 7.30
CA VAL A 145 18.40 -13.83 8.17
C VAL A 145 17.06 -13.29 7.68
N ILE A 146 16.11 -14.18 7.44
CA ILE A 146 14.71 -13.86 7.12
C ILE A 146 13.76 -14.54 8.11
N SER A 147 12.73 -13.82 8.55
CA SER A 147 11.70 -14.39 9.44
C SER A 147 10.56 -15.05 8.67
N HIS A 148 9.84 -15.96 9.31
CA HIS A 148 8.65 -16.59 8.73
C HIS A 148 7.59 -15.56 8.30
N THR A 149 7.42 -14.49 9.07
CA THR A 149 6.53 -13.36 8.74
C THR A 149 6.96 -12.65 7.45
N GLN A 150 8.27 -12.44 7.25
CA GLN A 150 8.80 -11.82 6.04
C GLN A 150 8.60 -12.73 4.82
N ILE A 151 8.84 -14.03 4.94
CA ILE A 151 8.57 -14.99 3.86
C ILE A 151 7.09 -14.96 3.48
N LEU A 152 6.18 -15.05 4.47
CA LEU A 152 4.75 -14.99 4.22
C LEU A 152 4.34 -13.68 3.54
N LEU A 153 4.91 -12.55 3.96
CA LEU A 153 4.67 -11.25 3.35
C LEU A 153 5.07 -11.25 1.88
N LEU A 154 6.27 -11.75 1.53
CA LEU A 154 6.73 -11.82 0.15
C LEU A 154 5.81 -12.69 -0.71
N VAL A 155 5.38 -13.85 -0.18
CA VAL A 155 4.46 -14.76 -0.89
C VAL A 155 3.11 -14.11 -1.10
N LEU A 156 2.52 -13.49 -0.06
CA LEU A 156 1.23 -12.80 -0.16
C LEU A 156 1.30 -11.60 -1.09
N ALA A 157 2.38 -10.82 -1.04
CA ALA A 157 2.58 -9.69 -1.91
C ALA A 157 2.70 -10.12 -3.37
N ALA A 158 3.52 -11.14 -3.66
CA ALA A 158 3.64 -11.70 -5.00
C ALA A 158 2.30 -12.26 -5.51
N ALA A 159 1.58 -13.01 -4.68
CA ALA A 159 0.26 -13.54 -5.03
C ALA A 159 -0.76 -12.44 -5.32
N ALA A 160 -0.79 -11.38 -4.50
CA ALA A 160 -1.69 -10.24 -4.69
C ALA A 160 -1.33 -9.42 -5.93
N MET A 161 -0.04 -9.21 -6.20
CA MET A 161 0.44 -8.53 -7.41
C MET A 161 0.05 -9.31 -8.67
N VAL A 162 0.36 -10.60 -8.73
CA VAL A 162 -0.01 -11.48 -9.86
C VAL A 162 -1.54 -11.56 -10.01
N GLY A 163 -2.26 -11.69 -8.90
CA GLY A 163 -3.72 -11.71 -8.88
C GLY A 163 -4.32 -10.43 -9.44
N LEU A 164 -3.75 -9.26 -9.12
CA LEU A 164 -4.18 -7.98 -9.67
C LEU A 164 -3.89 -7.86 -11.17
N VAL A 165 -2.69 -8.25 -11.63
CA VAL A 165 -2.38 -8.29 -13.07
C VAL A 165 -3.39 -9.15 -13.82
N PHE A 166 -3.62 -10.37 -13.32
CA PHE A 166 -4.58 -11.29 -13.91
C PHE A 166 -5.99 -10.68 -13.94
N LEU A 167 -6.42 -10.06 -12.85
CA LEU A 167 -7.71 -9.38 -12.76
C LEU A 167 -7.84 -8.29 -13.83
N VAL A 168 -6.84 -7.41 -13.97
CA VAL A 168 -6.92 -6.25 -14.86
C VAL A 168 -6.74 -6.64 -16.33
N GLU A 169 -5.85 -7.58 -16.64
CA GLU A 169 -5.56 -7.94 -18.02
C GLU A 169 -6.50 -8.99 -18.60
N LYS A 170 -6.90 -9.99 -17.80
CA LYS A 170 -7.56 -11.19 -18.32
C LYS A 170 -9.07 -11.22 -18.05
N THR A 171 -9.60 -10.41 -17.12
CA THR A 171 -11.03 -10.48 -16.75
C THR A 171 -11.90 -9.42 -17.42
N ARG A 172 -13.23 -9.64 -17.39
CA ARG A 172 -14.24 -8.67 -17.85
C ARG A 172 -14.20 -7.36 -17.05
N MET A 173 -14.00 -7.46 -15.73
CA MET A 173 -13.87 -6.28 -14.86
C MET A 173 -12.63 -5.47 -15.25
N GLY A 174 -11.50 -6.14 -15.50
CA GLY A 174 -10.27 -5.49 -15.94
C GLY A 174 -10.39 -4.76 -17.30
N ARG A 175 -11.13 -5.34 -18.25
CA ARG A 175 -11.47 -4.64 -19.50
C ARG A 175 -12.31 -3.40 -19.26
N ALA A 176 -13.30 -3.49 -18.37
CA ALA A 176 -14.12 -2.34 -17.98
C ALA A 176 -13.29 -1.25 -17.28
N MET A 177 -12.35 -1.62 -16.40
CA MET A 177 -11.42 -0.68 -15.75
C MET A 177 -10.59 0.10 -16.76
N ARG A 178 -9.97 -0.59 -17.73
CA ARG A 178 -9.19 0.06 -18.79
C ARG A 178 -10.05 0.94 -19.70
N ALA A 179 -11.27 0.54 -20.03
CA ALA A 179 -12.20 1.37 -20.81
C ALA A 179 -12.61 2.64 -20.05
N VAL A 180 -12.86 2.54 -18.74
CA VAL A 180 -13.21 3.70 -17.91
C VAL A 180 -12.01 4.63 -17.71
N ALA A 181 -10.80 4.08 -17.58
CA ALA A 181 -9.56 4.88 -17.48
C ALA A 181 -9.34 5.79 -18.71
N GLU A 182 -9.70 5.31 -19.92
CA GLU A 182 -9.58 6.10 -21.15
C GLU A 182 -10.57 7.26 -21.21
N ASN A 183 -11.86 6.94 -21.01
CA ASN A 183 -12.93 7.93 -20.95
C ASN A 183 -14.19 7.33 -20.26
N PRO A 184 -14.49 7.73 -19.01
CA PRO A 184 -15.65 7.22 -18.27
C PRO A 184 -17.00 7.47 -18.95
N ARG A 185 -17.11 8.55 -19.73
CA ARG A 185 -18.35 8.95 -20.41
C ARG A 185 -18.59 8.08 -21.64
N VAL A 186 -17.57 7.86 -22.45
CA VAL A 186 -17.65 6.98 -23.63
C VAL A 186 -17.85 5.53 -23.20
N ALA A 187 -17.15 5.06 -22.17
CA ALA A 187 -17.37 3.71 -21.62
C ALA A 187 -18.83 3.51 -21.18
N GLY A 188 -19.45 4.54 -20.58
CA GLY A 188 -20.88 4.56 -20.23
C GLY A 188 -21.81 4.37 -21.43
N LEU A 189 -21.50 5.01 -22.58
CA LEU A 189 -22.26 4.86 -23.82
C LEU A 189 -22.10 3.45 -24.43
N MET A 190 -21.01 2.76 -24.14
CA MET A 190 -20.75 1.38 -24.55
C MET A 190 -21.34 0.33 -23.60
N GLY A 191 -22.20 0.74 -22.65
CA GLY A 191 -22.90 -0.16 -21.72
C GLY A 191 -22.09 -0.54 -20.47
N VAL A 192 -20.93 0.08 -20.22
CA VAL A 192 -20.16 -0.13 -19.00
C VAL A 192 -20.66 0.80 -17.90
N ASP A 193 -21.07 0.26 -16.75
CA ASP A 193 -21.40 1.09 -15.59
C ASP A 193 -20.12 1.61 -14.92
N SER A 194 -19.67 2.78 -15.36
CA SER A 194 -18.47 3.45 -14.84
C SER A 194 -18.50 3.63 -13.31
N ASN A 195 -19.68 3.82 -12.70
CA ASN A 195 -19.78 3.96 -11.25
C ASN A 195 -19.45 2.65 -10.54
N ARG A 196 -19.96 1.51 -11.03
CA ARG A 196 -19.64 0.19 -10.47
C ARG A 196 -18.17 -0.14 -10.62
N VAL A 197 -17.57 0.20 -11.77
CA VAL A 197 -16.14 -0.01 -12.01
C VAL A 197 -15.30 0.79 -11.02
N ILE A 198 -15.60 2.08 -10.82
CA ILE A 198 -14.87 2.94 -9.86
C ILE A 198 -15.00 2.40 -8.44
N VAL A 199 -16.20 2.02 -8.00
CA VAL A 199 -16.43 1.42 -6.68
C VAL A 199 -15.62 0.13 -6.51
N ALA A 200 -15.61 -0.73 -7.53
CA ALA A 200 -14.82 -1.97 -7.52
C ALA A 200 -13.31 -1.67 -7.43
N THR A 201 -12.81 -0.67 -8.16
CA THR A 201 -11.41 -0.22 -8.10
C THR A 201 -11.02 0.20 -6.68
N PHE A 202 -11.85 1.01 -6.01
CA PHE A 202 -11.61 1.40 -4.61
C PHE A 202 -11.62 0.20 -3.67
N ALA A 203 -12.55 -0.74 -3.86
CA ALA A 203 -12.65 -1.93 -3.03
C ALA A 203 -11.41 -2.83 -3.20
N ILE A 204 -10.96 -3.08 -4.43
CA ILE A 204 -9.76 -3.89 -4.71
C ILE A 204 -8.51 -3.23 -4.14
N GLY A 205 -8.35 -1.91 -4.31
CA GLY A 205 -7.24 -1.17 -3.69
C GLY A 205 -7.24 -1.32 -2.17
N ALA A 206 -8.42 -1.23 -1.53
CA ALA A 206 -8.55 -1.40 -0.08
C ALA A 206 -8.25 -2.82 0.42
N ALA A 207 -8.53 -3.84 -0.40
CA ALA A 207 -8.14 -5.21 -0.09
C ALA A 207 -6.61 -5.37 -0.06
N LEU A 208 -5.90 -4.77 -1.04
CA LEU A 208 -4.44 -4.75 -1.05
C LEU A 208 -3.87 -3.99 0.16
N ALA A 209 -4.48 -2.86 0.51
CA ALA A 209 -4.11 -2.09 1.70
C ALA A 209 -4.35 -2.86 3.01
N ALA A 210 -5.41 -3.67 3.11
CA ALA A 210 -5.64 -4.54 4.27
C ALA A 210 -4.54 -5.59 4.42
N VAL A 211 -4.18 -6.28 3.32
CA VAL A 211 -3.09 -7.26 3.34
C VAL A 211 -1.79 -6.59 3.78
N ALA A 212 -1.46 -5.44 3.17
CA ALA A 212 -0.27 -4.67 3.53
C ALA A 212 -0.30 -4.20 5.00
N GLY A 213 -1.45 -3.75 5.52
CA GLY A 213 -1.59 -3.25 6.87
C GLY A 213 -1.46 -4.33 7.94
N VAL A 214 -2.11 -5.47 7.76
CA VAL A 214 -1.97 -6.59 8.71
C VAL A 214 -0.54 -7.12 8.70
N MET A 215 0.10 -7.21 7.52
CA MET A 215 1.50 -7.61 7.41
C MET A 215 2.48 -6.57 7.96
N TRP A 216 2.15 -5.28 7.86
CA TRP A 216 2.90 -4.20 8.50
C TRP A 216 2.90 -4.38 10.02
N GLY A 217 1.72 -4.57 10.63
CA GLY A 217 1.59 -4.84 12.06
C GLY A 217 2.35 -6.10 12.48
N ALA A 218 2.21 -7.19 11.73
CA ALA A 218 2.88 -8.45 12.02
C ALA A 218 4.42 -8.36 11.92
N ASN A 219 4.95 -7.52 11.02
CA ASN A 219 6.38 -7.37 10.82
C ASN A 219 7.04 -6.43 11.83
N TYR A 220 6.40 -5.29 12.13
CA TYR A 220 6.94 -4.27 13.03
C TYR A 220 6.50 -4.43 14.49
N ALA A 221 5.63 -5.40 14.79
CA ALA A 221 5.12 -5.74 16.13
C ALA A 221 4.45 -4.59 16.90
N SER A 222 4.15 -3.48 16.23
CA SER A 222 3.54 -2.29 16.82
C SER A 222 2.72 -1.55 15.77
N ILE A 223 1.52 -1.11 16.17
CA ILE A 223 0.63 -0.31 15.32
C ILE A 223 0.13 0.92 16.06
N GLN A 224 -0.10 2.01 15.33
CA GLN A 224 -0.57 3.28 15.89
C GLN A 224 -1.62 3.93 14.99
N PHE A 225 -2.51 4.73 15.57
CA PHE A 225 -3.62 5.42 14.90
C PHE A 225 -3.21 6.44 13.81
N ALA A 226 -1.92 6.74 13.64
CA ALA A 226 -1.42 7.66 12.62
C ALA A 226 -0.41 7.00 11.68
N MET A 227 -0.19 5.69 11.81
CA MET A 227 0.87 4.98 11.11
C MET A 227 0.66 4.89 9.59
N GLY A 228 -0.53 5.24 9.08
CA GLY A 228 -0.83 5.19 7.64
C GLY A 228 -0.16 6.29 6.82
N THR A 229 0.15 7.44 7.44
CA THR A 229 0.61 8.65 6.74
C THR A 229 1.96 8.46 6.05
N VAL A 230 2.98 8.02 6.81
CA VAL A 230 4.35 7.89 6.29
C VAL A 230 4.45 6.76 5.25
N PRO A 231 3.98 5.52 5.52
CA PRO A 231 3.97 4.46 4.53
C PRO A 231 3.13 4.82 3.30
N GLY A 232 2.00 5.51 3.47
CA GLY A 232 1.17 5.99 2.36
C GLY A 232 1.92 6.96 1.47
N MET A 233 2.64 7.92 2.05
CA MET A 233 3.44 8.89 1.30
C MET A 233 4.64 8.24 0.60
N LYS A 234 5.30 7.27 1.22
CA LYS A 234 6.37 6.49 0.59
C LYS A 234 5.85 5.61 -0.55
N ALA A 235 4.71 4.96 -0.36
CA ALA A 235 4.07 4.17 -1.41
C ALA A 235 3.61 5.04 -2.59
N PHE A 236 3.14 6.27 -2.31
CA PHE A 236 2.89 7.26 -3.36
C PHE A 236 4.17 7.59 -4.13
N SER A 237 5.29 7.83 -3.44
CA SER A 237 6.60 8.00 -4.09
C SER A 237 6.99 6.80 -4.96
N ALA A 238 6.71 5.59 -4.50
CA ALA A 238 6.95 4.37 -5.25
C ALA A 238 6.05 4.28 -6.50
N ALA A 239 4.78 4.70 -6.39
CA ALA A 239 3.87 4.78 -7.53
C ALA A 239 4.34 5.84 -8.55
N VAL A 240 4.82 7.01 -8.10
CA VAL A 240 5.41 8.04 -8.97
C VAL A 240 6.68 7.53 -9.66
N LEU A 241 7.59 6.91 -8.90
CA LEU A 241 8.79 6.26 -9.42
C LEU A 241 8.45 5.25 -10.51
N GLY A 242 7.42 4.43 -10.28
CA GLY A 242 6.93 3.45 -11.25
C GLY A 242 6.26 4.06 -12.49
N GLY A 243 5.67 5.23 -12.35
CA GLY A 243 4.74 5.85 -13.29
C GLY A 243 3.29 5.60 -12.85
N ILE A 244 2.68 6.61 -12.20
CA ILE A 244 1.31 6.47 -11.65
C ILE A 244 0.34 6.14 -12.79
N GLY A 245 -0.51 5.13 -12.55
CA GLY A 245 -1.49 4.65 -13.54
C GLY A 245 -1.04 3.36 -14.23
N ASN A 246 0.27 3.07 -14.25
CA ASN A 246 0.80 1.80 -14.75
C ASN A 246 0.99 0.80 -13.60
N ILE A 247 0.21 -0.30 -13.64
CA ILE A 247 0.23 -1.36 -12.63
C ILE A 247 1.62 -2.01 -12.50
N TYR A 248 2.26 -2.35 -13.61
CA TYR A 248 3.60 -2.96 -13.61
C TYR A 248 4.65 -1.98 -13.10
N GLY A 249 4.54 -0.72 -13.54
CA GLY A 249 5.38 0.37 -13.06
C GLY A 249 5.33 0.49 -11.54
N ALA A 250 4.13 0.53 -10.96
CA ALA A 250 3.95 0.65 -9.51
C ALA A 250 4.51 -0.54 -8.70
N MET A 251 4.43 -1.77 -9.25
CA MET A 251 5.05 -2.95 -8.61
C MET A 251 6.57 -2.81 -8.54
N ILE A 252 7.18 -2.49 -9.67
CA ILE A 252 8.64 -2.32 -9.78
C ILE A 252 9.08 -1.12 -8.95
N GLY A 253 8.34 -0.01 -9.01
CA GLY A 253 8.61 1.20 -8.24
C GLY A 253 8.58 0.95 -6.74
N GLY A 254 7.61 0.17 -6.24
CA GLY A 254 7.57 -0.28 -4.84
C GLY A 254 8.82 -1.05 -4.42
N ILE A 255 9.18 -2.07 -5.19
CA ILE A 255 10.35 -2.92 -4.92
C ILE A 255 11.64 -2.11 -4.98
N VAL A 256 11.83 -1.31 -6.03
CA VAL A 256 13.03 -0.49 -6.22
C VAL A 256 13.16 0.54 -5.11
N LEU A 257 12.07 1.22 -4.73
CA LEU A 257 12.09 2.18 -3.63
C LEU A 257 12.50 1.50 -2.32
N GLY A 258 11.95 0.31 -2.04
CA GLY A 258 12.30 -0.42 -0.83
C GLY A 258 13.76 -0.87 -0.78
N ILE A 259 14.30 -1.30 -1.92
CA ILE A 259 15.73 -1.65 -2.04
C ILE A 259 16.62 -0.42 -1.82
N ILE A 260 16.29 0.72 -2.45
CA ILE A 260 17.04 1.96 -2.26
C ILE A 260 17.00 2.40 -0.80
N GLU A 261 15.83 2.32 -0.16
CA GLU A 261 15.64 2.72 1.22
C GLU A 261 16.44 1.82 2.18
N SER A 262 16.42 0.50 1.97
CA SER A 262 17.15 -0.45 2.82
C SER A 262 18.67 -0.39 2.62
N LEU A 263 19.15 -0.22 1.38
CA LEU A 263 20.57 0.01 1.12
C LEU A 263 21.01 1.36 1.68
N GLY A 264 20.20 2.40 1.51
CA GLY A 264 20.41 3.71 2.10
C GLY A 264 20.60 3.60 3.61
N ALA A 265 19.63 3.04 4.32
CA ALA A 265 19.71 2.88 5.78
C ALA A 265 20.91 2.04 6.25
N GLY A 266 21.28 1.01 5.48
CA GLY A 266 22.39 0.12 5.80
C GLY A 266 23.78 0.74 5.63
N TYR A 267 23.94 1.66 4.66
CA TYR A 267 25.25 2.24 4.33
C TYR A 267 25.40 3.72 4.70
N ILE A 268 24.32 4.41 5.09
CA ILE A 268 24.37 5.86 5.38
C ILE A 268 25.31 6.20 6.55
N GLY A 269 25.39 5.33 7.55
CA GLY A 269 26.28 5.51 8.70
C GLY A 269 27.75 5.53 8.29
N ASP A 270 28.15 4.60 7.43
CA ASP A 270 29.51 4.51 6.91
C ASP A 270 29.81 5.65 5.91
N LEU A 271 28.85 5.98 5.05
CA LEU A 271 28.97 7.04 4.03
C LEU A 271 29.08 8.45 4.62
N THR A 272 28.48 8.68 5.80
CA THR A 272 28.46 10.01 6.45
C THR A 272 29.40 10.13 7.64
N GLY A 273 30.27 9.13 7.85
CA GLY A 273 31.21 9.13 8.98
C GLY A 273 30.51 9.13 10.34
N GLY A 274 29.32 8.54 10.43
CA GLY A 274 28.50 8.49 11.65
C GLY A 274 27.59 9.69 11.91
N PHE A 275 27.54 10.69 11.01
CA PHE A 275 26.70 11.87 11.19
C PHE A 275 25.20 11.61 10.94
N LEU A 276 24.87 10.79 9.93
CA LEU A 276 23.51 10.32 9.68
C LEU A 276 23.38 8.85 10.09
N GLY A 277 22.48 8.56 11.03
CA GLY A 277 22.09 7.20 11.39
C GLY A 277 20.93 6.65 10.55
N SER A 278 20.53 5.40 10.84
CA SER A 278 19.38 4.73 10.19
C SER A 278 18.04 5.44 10.39
N HIS A 279 17.92 6.33 11.39
CA HIS A 279 16.73 7.16 11.61
C HIS A 279 16.41 8.10 10.43
N TYR A 280 17.38 8.40 9.56
CA TYR A 280 17.19 9.23 8.38
C TYR A 280 16.77 8.43 7.13
N GLN A 281 16.46 7.15 7.29
CA GLN A 281 16.04 6.26 6.20
C GLN A 281 14.88 6.84 5.37
N ASP A 282 13.93 7.54 6.00
CA ASP A 282 12.78 8.15 5.32
C ASP A 282 13.19 9.18 4.25
N ILE A 283 14.33 9.86 4.43
CA ILE A 283 14.81 10.89 3.51
C ILE A 283 15.05 10.31 2.11
N PHE A 284 15.54 9.07 2.01
CA PHE A 284 15.81 8.43 0.72
C PHE A 284 14.56 8.32 -0.14
N ALA A 285 13.41 7.97 0.44
CA ALA A 285 12.17 7.85 -0.30
C ALA A 285 11.74 9.20 -0.92
N PHE A 286 11.98 10.31 -0.21
CA PHE A 286 11.68 11.65 -0.70
C PHE A 286 12.70 12.19 -1.69
N ILE A 287 13.99 11.89 -1.50
CA ILE A 287 15.04 12.22 -2.48
C ILE A 287 14.75 11.53 -3.82
N VAL A 288 14.41 10.23 -3.78
CA VAL A 288 14.05 9.47 -4.98
C VAL A 288 12.83 10.10 -5.66
N LEU A 289 11.80 10.47 -4.90
CA LEU A 289 10.64 11.18 -5.44
C LEU A 289 11.04 12.48 -6.15
N ILE A 290 11.84 13.34 -5.51
CA ILE A 290 12.28 14.63 -6.08
C ILE A 290 13.07 14.40 -7.37
N LEU A 291 13.99 13.43 -7.36
CA LEU A 291 14.84 13.10 -8.49
C LEU A 291 14.00 12.60 -9.67
N VAL A 292 13.05 11.71 -9.44
CA VAL A 292 12.12 11.23 -10.48
C VAL A 292 11.31 12.39 -11.06
N LEU A 293 10.72 13.23 -10.21
CA LEU A 293 9.90 14.35 -10.68
C LEU A 293 10.71 15.38 -11.48
N THR A 294 12.00 15.55 -11.18
CA THR A 294 12.89 16.49 -11.86
C THR A 294 13.43 15.93 -13.17
N VAL A 295 13.86 14.66 -13.18
CA VAL A 295 14.56 14.06 -14.32
C VAL A 295 13.59 13.36 -15.28
N ARG A 296 12.56 12.71 -14.77
CA ARG A 296 11.62 11.91 -15.57
C ARG A 296 10.24 11.79 -14.89
N PRO A 297 9.39 12.83 -14.97
CA PRO A 297 8.11 12.89 -14.24
C PRO A 297 7.09 11.83 -14.66
N SER A 298 7.30 11.15 -15.79
CA SER A 298 6.52 9.98 -16.20
C SER A 298 6.88 8.70 -15.42
N GLY A 299 7.98 8.68 -14.65
CA GLY A 299 8.44 7.48 -13.96
C GLY A 299 9.17 6.49 -14.88
N ILE A 300 9.52 5.33 -14.35
CA ILE A 300 10.30 4.28 -15.04
C ILE A 300 9.49 3.67 -16.19
N MET A 301 8.19 3.41 -15.98
CA MET A 301 7.29 2.79 -16.95
C MET A 301 6.09 3.67 -17.31
N GLY A 302 6.22 4.99 -17.20
CA GLY A 302 5.15 5.91 -17.59
C GLY A 302 4.73 5.74 -19.04
N GLU A 303 3.43 5.58 -19.26
CA GLU A 303 2.86 5.68 -20.59
C GLU A 303 3.09 7.09 -21.12
N ARG A 304 3.49 7.18 -22.40
CA ARG A 304 3.45 8.44 -23.13
C ARG A 304 1.99 8.82 -23.24
N VAL A 305 1.55 9.77 -22.43
CA VAL A 305 0.32 10.50 -22.72
C VAL A 305 0.57 11.13 -24.08
N ALA A 306 0.03 10.52 -25.14
CA ALA A 306 -0.07 11.19 -26.41
C ALA A 306 -0.87 12.46 -26.13
N ASP A 307 -0.27 13.62 -26.38
CA ASP A 307 -0.95 14.90 -26.35
C ASP A 307 -2.28 14.73 -27.07
N ARG A 308 -3.37 14.76 -26.30
CA ARG A 308 -4.71 14.86 -26.86
C ARG A 308 -4.86 16.32 -27.30
N ALA A 309 -4.28 16.62 -28.45
CA ALA A 309 -4.57 17.81 -29.24
C ALA A 309 -6.04 17.80 -29.69
#